data_AF-A0A7S2KDH7-F1
#
_entry.id   AF-A0A7S2KDH7-F1
#
_cell.length_a   1.000
_cell.length_b   1.000
_cell.length_c   1.000
_cell.angle_alpha   90.00
_cell.angle_beta   90.00
_cell.angle_gamma   90.00
#
_symmetry.space_group_name_H-M   'P 1'
#
loop_
_entity.id
_entity.type
_entity.pdbx_description
1 polymer ?
#
loop_
_entity_poly.entity_id
_entity_poly.type
_entity_poly.pdbx_seq_one_letter_code
_entity_poly.pdbx_strand_id
1 'polypeptide(L)'
;AVWGAKFLCNVPLVLAQANLVASDAFDRALRDELASASGEALRAFMRRRALGLALVVLMFLMTQVAVNPGFGIEVAFFGLVRAVLFFVSSLVFVLVWKMNILKIDRLRDRIRLHSSGVPECWPQATCEYHAILESVDELWRQSGLSCAHALMFLSRGVSIALIVALVKLDVAGEARAIEVL
;
A
#
# COMPACT_ATOMS: atom_id res chain seq x y z
N ALA A 1 23.39 -14.26 1.10
CA ALA A 1 22.05 -14.86 0.85
C ALA A 1 20.90 -13.89 1.13
N VAL A 2 20.73 -13.37 2.37
CA VAL A 2 19.61 -12.49 2.76
C VAL A 2 19.48 -11.22 1.91
N TRP A 3 20.61 -10.54 1.63
CA TRP A 3 20.62 -9.34 0.79
C TRP A 3 20.26 -9.61 -0.66
N GLY A 4 20.72 -10.73 -1.22
CA GLY A 4 20.33 -11.17 -2.56
C GLY A 4 18.83 -11.47 -2.67
N ALA A 5 18.25 -12.13 -1.66
CA ALA A 5 16.80 -12.36 -1.60
C ALA A 5 16.01 -11.04 -1.46
N LYS A 6 16.46 -10.11 -0.63
CA LYS A 6 15.84 -8.77 -0.50
C LYS A 6 15.91 -7.99 -1.81
N PHE A 7 17.05 -8.03 -2.51
CA PHE A 7 17.24 -7.38 -3.80
C PHE A 7 16.33 -7.99 -4.88
N LEU A 8 16.27 -9.32 -4.95
CA LEU A 8 15.40 -10.05 -5.88
C LEU A 8 13.90 -9.76 -5.65
N CYS A 9 13.47 -9.46 -4.42
CA CYS A 9 12.10 -9.03 -4.15
C CYS A 9 11.84 -7.56 -4.49
N ASN A 10 12.88 -6.71 -4.51
CA ASN A 10 12.74 -5.28 -4.80
C ASN A 10 12.62 -5.00 -6.30
N VAL A 11 13.31 -5.76 -7.16
CA VAL A 11 13.20 -5.62 -8.63
C VAL A 11 11.76 -5.75 -9.14
N PRO A 12 11.02 -6.84 -8.85
CA PRO A 12 9.63 -6.96 -9.29
C PRO A 12 8.71 -5.95 -8.60
N LEU A 13 9.05 -5.47 -7.39
CA LEU A 13 8.31 -4.41 -6.72
C LEU A 13 8.47 -3.07 -7.45
N VAL A 14 9.67 -2.72 -7.89
CA VAL A 14 9.94 -1.52 -8.70
C VAL A 14 9.18 -1.62 -10.02
N LEU A 15 9.21 -2.77 -10.69
CA LEU A 15 8.46 -2.98 -11.93
C LEU A 15 6.95 -2.88 -11.73
N ALA A 16 6.41 -3.45 -10.65
CA ALA A 16 4.98 -3.34 -10.33
C ALA A 16 4.56 -1.88 -10.07
N GLN A 17 5.42 -1.10 -9.40
CA GLN A 17 5.16 0.33 -9.19
C GLN A 17 5.33 1.17 -10.46
N ALA A 18 6.30 0.86 -11.31
CA ALA A 18 6.45 1.51 -12.60
C ALA A 18 5.21 1.30 -13.47
N ASN A 19 4.67 0.07 -13.49
CA ASN A 19 3.41 -0.25 -14.19
C ASN A 19 2.21 0.49 -13.59
N LEU A 20 2.17 0.65 -12.27
CA LEU A 20 1.13 1.41 -11.56
C LEU A 20 1.16 2.90 -11.94
N VAL A 21 2.35 3.49 -11.99
CA VAL A 21 2.55 4.90 -12.39
C VAL A 21 2.26 5.11 -13.87
N ALA A 22 2.59 4.13 -14.72
CA ALA A 22 2.32 4.16 -16.16
C ALA A 22 0.88 3.74 -16.53
N SER A 23 0.02 3.43 -15.56
CA SER A 23 -1.34 2.95 -15.84
C SER A 23 -2.26 4.11 -16.21
N ASP A 24 -2.57 4.21 -17.51
CA ASP A 24 -3.53 5.18 -18.05
C ASP A 24 -4.95 5.00 -17.48
N ALA A 25 -5.31 3.78 -17.07
CA ALA A 25 -6.61 3.51 -16.43
C ALA A 25 -6.69 4.14 -15.04
N PHE A 26 -5.61 4.03 -14.26
CA PHE A 26 -5.52 4.63 -12.93
C PHE A 26 -5.46 6.16 -12.99
N ASP A 27 -4.65 6.71 -13.90
CA ASP A 27 -4.53 8.16 -14.07
C ASP A 27 -5.85 8.81 -14.52
N ARG A 28 -6.56 8.20 -15.47
CA ARG A 28 -7.91 8.67 -15.87
C ARG A 28 -8.90 8.61 -14.72
N ALA A 29 -8.99 7.47 -14.02
CA ALA A 29 -9.91 7.32 -12.90
C ALA A 29 -9.65 8.34 -11.78
N LEU A 30 -8.38 8.63 -11.50
CA LEU A 30 -7.98 9.63 -10.51
C LEU A 30 -8.34 11.05 -10.97
N ARG A 31 -8.09 11.39 -12.23
CA ARG A 31 -8.45 12.71 -12.78
C ARG A 31 -9.96 12.95 -12.75
N ASP A 32 -10.75 11.96 -13.13
CA ASP A 32 -12.21 12.05 -13.12
C ASP A 32 -12.74 12.30 -11.70
N GLU A 33 -12.19 11.59 -10.71
CA GLU A 33 -12.61 11.77 -9.31
C GLU A 33 -12.11 13.09 -8.72
N LEU A 34 -10.93 13.59 -9.11
CA LEU A 34 -10.42 14.90 -8.71
C LEU A 34 -11.20 16.08 -9.33
N ALA A 35 -11.77 15.88 -10.52
CA ALA A 35 -12.64 16.82 -11.21
C ALA A 35 -14.08 16.81 -10.67
N SER A 36 -14.47 15.72 -9.99
CA SER A 36 -15.79 15.61 -9.38
C SER A 36 -15.98 16.55 -8.17
N ALA A 37 -17.23 16.75 -7.75
CA ALA A 37 -17.58 17.58 -6.59
C ALA A 37 -16.94 17.10 -5.26
N SER A 38 -16.47 15.85 -5.17
CA SER A 38 -15.74 15.34 -3.99
C SER A 38 -14.23 15.62 -4.05
N GLY A 39 -13.73 16.19 -5.15
CA GLY A 39 -12.31 16.32 -5.44
C GLY A 39 -11.55 17.11 -4.36
N GLU A 40 -12.17 18.12 -3.75
CA GLU A 40 -11.56 18.85 -2.63
C GLU A 40 -11.42 17.99 -1.36
N ALA A 41 -12.45 17.19 -1.03
CA ALA A 41 -12.40 16.26 0.09
C ALA A 41 -11.33 15.17 -0.13
N LEU A 42 -11.21 14.68 -1.37
CA LEU A 42 -10.16 13.74 -1.76
C LEU A 42 -8.76 14.39 -1.66
N ARG A 43 -8.57 15.61 -2.17
CA ARG A 43 -7.29 16.35 -2.06
C ARG A 43 -6.88 16.59 -0.60
N ALA A 44 -7.82 17.04 0.24
CA ALA A 44 -7.56 17.29 1.66
C ALA A 44 -7.20 16.00 2.41
N PHE A 45 -7.92 14.91 2.11
CA PHE A 45 -7.60 13.59 2.64
C PHE A 45 -6.22 13.11 2.20
N MET A 46 -5.90 13.23 0.91
CA MET A 46 -4.61 12.85 0.35
C MET A 46 -3.46 13.61 0.98
N ARG A 47 -3.59 14.94 1.16
CA ARG A 47 -2.56 15.74 1.80
C ARG A 47 -2.28 15.28 3.23
N ARG A 48 -3.33 15.06 4.04
CA ARG A 48 -3.18 14.60 5.43
C ARG A 48 -2.60 13.19 5.51
N ARG A 49 -3.05 12.29 4.63
CA ARG A 49 -2.58 10.89 4.60
C ARG A 49 -1.16 10.76 4.07
N ALA A 50 -0.80 11.51 3.03
CA ALA A 50 0.57 11.58 2.54
C ALA A 50 1.52 12.08 3.63
N LEU A 51 1.17 13.15 4.35
CA LEU A 51 1.97 13.65 5.47
C LEU A 51 2.10 12.62 6.60
N GLY A 52 0.99 12.02 7.04
CA GLY A 52 1.02 11.01 8.10
C GLY A 52 1.84 9.77 7.71
N LEU A 53 1.67 9.29 6.47
CA LEU A 53 2.42 8.14 5.96
C LEU A 53 3.92 8.47 5.81
N ALA A 54 4.25 9.68 5.34
CA ALA A 54 5.63 10.14 5.22
C ALA A 54 6.31 10.18 6.59
N LEU A 55 5.62 10.67 7.63
CA LEU A 55 6.13 10.67 9.00
C LEU A 55 6.40 9.25 9.51
N VAL A 56 5.48 8.31 9.30
CA VAL A 56 5.66 6.90 9.70
C VAL A 56 6.85 6.26 8.98
N VAL A 57 6.96 6.50 7.67
CA VAL A 57 8.07 5.98 6.86
C VAL A 57 9.41 6.59 7.30
N LEU A 58 9.42 7.89 7.61
CA LEU A 58 10.61 8.57 8.12
C LEU A 58 11.02 8.03 9.50
N MET A 59 10.07 7.84 10.42
CA MET A 59 10.35 7.23 11.73
C MET A 59 10.96 5.84 11.57
N PHE A 60 10.38 5.01 10.69
CA PHE A 60 10.92 3.67 10.42
C PHE A 60 12.33 3.73 9.83
N LEU A 61 12.58 4.63 8.88
CA LEU A 61 13.91 4.84 8.30
C LEU A 61 14.91 5.27 9.37
N MET A 62 14.54 6.20 10.26
CA MET A 62 15.37 6.66 11.37
C MET A 62 15.70 5.52 12.34
N THR A 63 14.73 4.66 12.69
CA THR A 63 14.99 3.47 13.50
C THR A 63 15.97 2.51 12.82
N GLN A 64 15.82 2.29 11.51
CA GLN A 64 16.75 1.43 10.76
C GLN A 64 18.18 1.96 10.76
N VAL A 65 18.36 3.28 10.62
CA VAL A 65 19.66 3.94 10.68
C VAL A 65 20.25 3.90 12.09
N ALA A 66 19.43 4.16 13.11
CA ALA A 66 19.87 4.20 14.51
C ALA A 66 20.27 2.83 15.07
N VAL A 67 19.59 1.76 14.68
CA VAL A 67 19.85 0.39 15.13
C VAL A 67 21.04 -0.26 14.40
N ASN A 68 21.43 0.28 13.25
CA ASN A 68 22.53 -0.25 12.43
C ASN A 68 23.67 0.78 12.24
N PRO A 69 24.29 1.28 13.34
CA PRO A 69 25.36 2.28 13.27
C PRO A 69 26.65 1.59 12.78
N GLY A 70 26.81 1.46 11.47
CA GLY A 70 27.98 0.81 10.89
C GLY A 70 27.84 0.31 9.46
N PHE A 71 26.63 0.34 8.88
CA PHE A 71 26.45 -0.05 7.49
C PHE A 71 26.73 1.13 6.54
N GLY A 72 27.48 0.85 5.46
CA GLY A 72 27.89 1.85 4.47
C GLY A 72 26.73 2.46 3.66
N ILE A 73 27.07 3.46 2.84
CA ILE A 73 26.15 4.27 2.01
C ILE A 73 25.16 3.40 1.22
N GLU A 74 25.59 2.23 0.75
CA GLU A 74 24.74 1.29 -0.01
C GLU A 74 23.49 0.84 0.77
N VAL A 75 23.63 0.51 2.05
CA VAL A 75 22.51 0.04 2.87
C VAL A 75 21.54 1.18 3.19
N ALA A 76 22.06 2.38 3.44
CA ALA A 76 21.23 3.57 3.61
C ALA A 76 20.45 3.87 2.32
N PHE A 77 21.09 3.77 1.16
CA PHE A 77 20.44 3.93 -0.14
C PHE A 77 19.34 2.90 -0.37
N PHE A 78 19.60 1.61 -0.13
CA PHE A 78 18.58 0.56 -0.26
C PHE A 78 17.43 0.73 0.73
N GLY A 79 17.71 1.16 1.96
CA GLY A 79 16.71 1.49 2.97
C GLY A 79 15.80 2.63 2.51
N LEU A 80 16.38 3.69 1.94
CA LEU A 80 15.66 4.83 1.39
C LEU A 80 14.78 4.42 0.20
N VAL A 81 15.33 3.69 -0.78
CA VAL A 81 14.57 3.21 -1.93
C VAL A 81 13.36 2.39 -1.46
N ARG A 82 13.58 1.44 -0.54
CA ARG A 82 12.49 0.62 0.01
C ARG A 82 11.44 1.45 0.75
N ALA A 83 11.86 2.45 1.51
CA ALA A 83 10.97 3.37 2.21
C ALA A 83 10.09 4.16 1.22
N VAL A 84 10.68 4.65 0.13
CA VAL A 84 9.96 5.34 -0.96
C VAL A 84 8.97 4.40 -1.65
N LEU A 85 9.40 3.19 -2.01
CA LEU A 85 8.50 2.20 -2.61
C LEU A 85 7.31 1.91 -1.67
N PHE A 86 7.56 1.69 -0.38
CA PHE A 86 6.49 1.45 0.58
C PHE A 86 5.52 2.64 0.69
N PHE A 87 6.06 3.86 0.71
CA PHE A 87 5.27 5.09 0.72
C PHE A 87 4.35 5.18 -0.50
N VAL A 88 4.91 5.03 -1.71
CA VAL A 88 4.16 5.17 -2.97
C VAL A 88 3.03 4.14 -3.05
N SER A 89 3.32 2.85 -2.83
CA SER A 89 2.28 1.82 -2.89
C SER A 89 1.18 2.03 -1.86
N SER A 90 1.53 2.38 -0.62
CA SER A 90 0.54 2.60 0.45
C SER A 90 -0.35 3.82 0.13
N LEU A 91 0.25 4.88 -0.43
CA LEU A 91 -0.49 6.07 -0.84
C LEU A 91 -1.49 5.75 -1.96
N VAL A 92 -1.06 4.99 -2.98
CA VAL A 92 -1.95 4.58 -4.07
C VAL A 92 -3.08 3.69 -3.56
N PHE A 93 -2.79 2.73 -2.67
CA PHE A 93 -3.82 1.89 -2.06
C PHE A 93 -4.86 2.71 -1.30
N VAL A 94 -4.42 3.63 -0.45
CA VAL A 94 -5.31 4.50 0.32
C VAL A 94 -6.15 5.39 -0.60
N LEU A 95 -5.59 5.84 -1.72
CA LEU A 95 -6.29 6.61 -2.73
C LEU A 95 -7.36 5.78 -3.43
N VAL A 96 -7.02 4.61 -3.96
CA VAL A 96 -7.98 3.70 -4.61
C VAL A 96 -9.09 3.35 -3.63
N TRP A 97 -8.75 3.01 -2.39
CA TRP A 97 -9.73 2.73 -1.35
C TRP A 97 -10.66 3.92 -1.10
N LYS A 98 -10.11 5.13 -0.93
CA LYS A 98 -10.92 6.32 -0.65
C LYS A 98 -11.82 6.68 -1.81
N MET A 99 -11.34 6.60 -3.05
CA MET A 99 -12.15 6.84 -4.25
C MET A 99 -13.35 5.90 -4.29
N ASN A 100 -13.15 4.61 -3.99
CA ASN A 100 -14.23 3.62 -3.99
C ASN A 100 -15.24 3.85 -2.86
N ILE A 101 -14.78 4.24 -1.66
CA ILE A 101 -15.70 4.66 -0.59
C ILE A 101 -16.56 5.83 -1.05
N LEU A 102 -15.97 6.85 -1.68
CA LEU A 102 -16.73 8.02 -2.15
C LEU A 102 -17.77 7.64 -3.21
N LYS A 103 -17.45 6.73 -4.13
CA LYS A 103 -18.40 6.20 -5.11
C LYS A 103 -19.58 5.47 -4.43
N ILE A 104 -19.28 4.63 -3.43
CA ILE A 104 -20.29 3.90 -2.66
C ILE A 104 -21.17 4.86 -1.84
N ASP A 105 -20.56 5.87 -1.19
CA ASP A 105 -21.29 6.87 -0.41
C ASP A 105 -22.27 7.66 -1.30
N ARG A 106 -21.84 8.07 -2.50
CA ARG A 106 -22.73 8.73 -3.47
C ARG A 106 -23.89 7.84 -3.90
N LEU A 107 -23.62 6.56 -4.16
CA LEU A 107 -24.66 5.59 -4.50
C LEU A 107 -25.66 5.46 -3.35
N ARG A 108 -25.18 5.33 -2.12
CA ARG A 108 -26.00 5.28 -0.91
C ARG A 108 -26.84 6.53 -0.73
N ASP A 109 -26.28 7.72 -0.90
CA ASP A 109 -27.01 8.98 -0.75
C ASP A 109 -28.09 9.13 -1.83
N ARG A 110 -27.81 8.68 -3.06
CA ARG A 110 -28.80 8.67 -4.15
C ARG A 110 -29.98 7.75 -3.84
N ILE A 111 -29.73 6.54 -3.34
CA ILE A 111 -30.76 5.59 -2.92
C ILE A 111 -31.62 6.18 -1.79
N ARG A 112 -30.98 6.85 -0.81
CA ARG A 112 -31.68 7.50 0.31
C ARG A 112 -32.61 8.62 -0.14
N LEU A 113 -32.23 9.38 -1.16
CA LEU A 113 -33.03 10.49 -1.70
C LEU A 113 -34.20 10.01 -2.58
N HIS A 114 -34.11 8.81 -3.18
CA HIS A 114 -35.13 8.23 -4.08
C HIS A 114 -36.06 7.23 -3.37
N SER A 115 -36.16 7.26 -2.05
CA SER A 115 -36.86 6.28 -1.22
C SER A 115 -38.38 6.17 -1.42
N SER A 116 -38.98 6.93 -2.34
CA SER A 116 -40.40 6.84 -2.70
C SER A 116 -40.69 5.90 -3.89
N GLY A 117 -39.66 5.44 -4.64
CA GLY A 117 -39.78 4.56 -5.82
C GLY A 117 -38.95 3.27 -5.71
N VAL A 118 -38.85 2.72 -4.49
CA VAL A 118 -37.85 1.72 -4.07
C VAL A 118 -37.70 0.49 -4.98
N PRO A 119 -38.77 -0.19 -5.46
CA PRO A 119 -38.61 -1.45 -6.19
C PRO A 119 -37.93 -1.30 -7.55
N GLU A 120 -38.18 -0.18 -8.26
CA GLU A 120 -37.68 0.04 -9.63
C GLU A 120 -36.22 0.53 -9.65
N CYS A 121 -35.73 1.13 -8.57
CA CYS A 121 -34.36 1.65 -8.50
C CYS A 121 -33.30 0.61 -8.13
N TRP A 122 -33.69 -0.52 -7.52
CA TRP A 122 -32.76 -1.56 -7.05
C TRP A 122 -31.95 -2.24 -8.17
N PRO A 123 -32.53 -2.59 -9.34
CA PRO A 123 -31.75 -3.14 -10.44
C PRO A 123 -30.66 -2.18 -10.91
N GLN A 124 -30.99 -0.89 -11.04
CA GLN A 124 -30.03 0.12 -11.46
C GLN A 124 -28.95 0.36 -10.42
N ALA A 125 -29.31 0.45 -9.13
CA ALA A 125 -28.35 0.59 -8.04
C ALA A 125 -27.40 -0.61 -7.93
N THR A 126 -27.91 -1.82 -8.16
CA THR A 126 -27.11 -3.05 -8.16
C THR A 126 -26.13 -3.08 -9.33
N CYS A 127 -26.57 -2.69 -10.54
CA CYS A 127 -25.69 -2.54 -11.70
C CYS A 127 -24.59 -1.51 -11.46
N GLU A 128 -24.93 -0.33 -10.90
CA GLU A 128 -23.92 0.69 -10.58
C GLU A 128 -22.92 0.22 -9.52
N TYR A 129 -23.38 -0.51 -8.51
CA TYR A 129 -22.49 -1.13 -7.52
C TYR A 129 -21.56 -2.16 -8.16
N HIS A 130 -22.08 -3.00 -9.06
CA HIS A 130 -21.27 -3.97 -9.80
C HIS A 130 -20.23 -3.29 -10.68
N ALA A 131 -20.58 -2.20 -11.36
CA ALA A 131 -19.65 -1.40 -12.15
C ALA A 131 -18.54 -0.78 -11.28
N ILE A 132 -18.86 -0.36 -10.04
CA ILE A 132 -17.84 0.08 -9.08
C ILE A 132 -16.89 -1.08 -8.77
N LEU A 133 -17.41 -2.27 -8.43
CA LEU A 133 -16.60 -3.46 -8.14
C LEU A 133 -15.72 -3.89 -9.31
N GLU A 134 -16.27 -3.92 -10.53
CA GLU A 134 -15.51 -4.20 -11.75
C GLU A 134 -14.39 -3.17 -11.95
N SER A 135 -14.67 -1.88 -11.73
CA SER A 135 -13.63 -0.85 -11.81
C SER A 135 -12.53 -1.05 -10.77
N VAL A 136 -12.87 -1.57 -9.58
CA VAL A 136 -11.88 -1.91 -8.54
C VAL A 136 -11.05 -3.10 -8.97
N ASP A 137 -11.68 -4.17 -9.47
CA ASP A 137 -10.99 -5.38 -9.93
C ASP A 137 -10.04 -5.07 -11.10
N GLU A 138 -10.52 -4.27 -12.06
CA GLU A 138 -9.73 -3.78 -13.20
C GLU A 138 -8.51 -2.99 -12.71
N LEU A 139 -8.71 -2.02 -11.80
CA LEU A 139 -7.61 -1.28 -11.19
C LEU A 139 -6.68 -2.20 -10.40
N TRP A 140 -7.19 -3.20 -9.68
CA TRP A 140 -6.39 -4.11 -8.86
C TRP A 140 -5.53 -5.07 -9.70
N ARG A 141 -6.08 -5.54 -10.82
CA ARG A 141 -5.44 -6.50 -11.74
C ARG A 141 -4.51 -5.82 -12.75
N GLN A 142 -4.96 -4.76 -13.42
CA GLN A 142 -4.23 -4.19 -14.55
C GLN A 142 -3.15 -3.19 -14.15
N SER A 143 -3.31 -2.49 -13.02
CA SER A 143 -2.32 -1.48 -12.60
C SER A 143 -1.10 -2.07 -11.89
N GLY A 144 -1.05 -3.39 -11.67
CA GLY A 144 0.03 -4.02 -10.90
C GLY A 144 -0.04 -3.76 -9.39
N LEU A 145 -1.10 -3.08 -8.90
CA LEU A 145 -1.31 -2.77 -7.48
C LEU A 145 -1.34 -4.01 -6.59
N SER A 146 -1.99 -5.08 -7.06
CA SER A 146 -2.05 -6.38 -6.36
C SER A 146 -0.66 -6.99 -6.19
N CYS A 147 0.14 -6.99 -7.26
CA CYS A 147 1.50 -7.50 -7.28
C CYS A 147 2.41 -6.66 -6.37
N ALA A 148 2.32 -5.33 -6.46
CA ALA A 148 3.08 -4.43 -5.59
C ALA A 148 2.76 -4.66 -4.11
N HIS A 149 1.49 -4.87 -3.75
CA HIS A 149 1.10 -5.16 -2.36
C HIS A 149 1.56 -6.55 -1.90
N ALA A 150 1.34 -7.59 -2.72
CA ALA A 150 1.78 -8.94 -2.40
C ALA A 150 3.30 -9.00 -2.17
N LEU A 151 4.08 -8.33 -3.03
CA LEU A 151 5.54 -8.25 -2.89
C LEU A 151 5.98 -7.45 -1.67
N MET A 152 5.27 -6.37 -1.30
CA MET A 152 5.54 -5.66 -0.06
C MET A 152 5.29 -6.53 1.18
N PHE A 153 4.19 -7.27 1.21
CA PHE A 153 3.87 -8.19 2.31
C PHE A 153 4.88 -9.33 2.40
N LEU A 154 5.24 -9.94 1.27
CA LEU A 154 6.27 -10.98 1.21
C LEU A 154 7.61 -10.43 1.72
N SER A 155 8.01 -9.26 1.24
CA SER A 155 9.26 -8.61 1.62
C SER A 155 9.32 -8.23 3.10
N ARG A 156 8.18 -7.85 3.71
CA ARG A 156 8.04 -7.64 5.16
C ARG A 156 8.04 -8.96 5.93
N GLY A 157 7.32 -9.97 5.46
CA GLY A 157 7.26 -11.30 6.04
C GLY A 157 8.64 -11.95 6.14
N VAL A 158 9.44 -11.87 5.08
CA VAL A 158 10.84 -12.32 5.08
C VAL A 158 11.68 -11.56 6.11
N SER A 159 11.46 -10.25 6.26
CA SER A 159 12.20 -9.44 7.22
C SER A 159 11.85 -9.80 8.68
N ILE A 160 10.56 -10.00 8.97
CA ILE A 160 10.08 -10.41 10.30
C ILE A 160 10.57 -11.82 10.64
N ALA A 161 10.44 -12.78 9.71
CA ALA A 161 10.89 -14.15 9.91
C ALA A 161 12.40 -14.21 10.22
N LEU A 162 13.20 -13.37 9.54
CA LEU A 162 14.64 -13.28 9.79
C LEU A 162 14.96 -12.70 11.17
N ILE A 163 14.27 -11.63 11.59
CA ILE A 163 14.45 -11.06 12.93
C ILE A 163 14.11 -12.09 14.00
N VAL A 164 13.00 -12.80 13.85
CA VAL A 164 12.59 -13.87 14.78
C VAL A 164 13.62 -15.01 14.80
N ALA A 165 14.15 -15.41 13.65
CA ALA A 165 15.18 -16.45 13.58
C ALA A 165 16.49 -16.02 14.26
N LEU A 166 16.92 -14.76 14.06
CA LEU A 166 18.12 -14.21 14.70
C LEU A 166 17.94 -14.09 16.21
N VAL A 167 16.79 -13.60 16.70
CA VAL A 167 16.49 -13.55 18.13
C VAL A 167 16.47 -14.95 18.75
N LYS A 168 15.89 -15.94 18.06
CA LYS A 168 15.89 -17.33 18.55
C LYS A 168 17.30 -17.92 18.62
N LEU A 169 18.16 -17.60 17.66
CA LEU A 169 19.57 -18.05 17.66
C LEU A 169 20.37 -17.38 18.79
N ASP A 170 20.13 -16.10 19.07
CA ASP A 170 20.77 -15.36 20.14
C ASP A 170 20.41 -15.94 21.52
N VAL A 171 19.11 -16.14 21.75
CA VAL A 171 18.59 -16.79 22.99
C VAL A 171 19.11 -18.22 23.14
N ALA A 172 19.21 -18.99 22.05
CA ALA A 172 19.77 -20.34 22.09
C ALA A 172 21.29 -20.35 22.32
N GLY A 173 21.99 -19.32 21.85
CA GLY A 173 23.42 -19.10 22.10
C GLY A 173 23.70 -18.76 23.55
N GLU A 174 22.94 -17.84 24.14
CA GLU A 174 23.02 -17.49 25.57
C GLU A 174 22.68 -18.70 26.46
N ALA A 175 21.64 -19.47 26.12
CA ALA A 175 21.27 -20.67 26.87
C ALA A 175 22.38 -21.74 26.88
N ARG A 176 23.06 -21.95 25.75
CA ARG A 176 24.21 -22.88 25.68
C ARG A 176 25.44 -22.36 26.43
N ALA A 177 25.65 -21.05 26.48
CA ALA A 177 26.75 -20.47 27.25
C ALA A 177 26.56 -20.65 28.76
N ILE A 178 25.31 -20.70 29.24
CA ILE A 178 24.96 -20.95 30.65
C ILE A 178 25.09 -22.44 31.01
N GLU A 179 24.82 -23.39 30.09
CA GLU A 179 24.98 -24.84 30.35
C GLU A 179 26.45 -25.32 30.41
N VAL A 180 27.40 -24.52 29.91
CA VAL A 180 28.83 -24.86 29.87
C VAL A 180 29.60 -24.26 31.05
N LEU A 181 28.95 -23.42 31.87
CA LEU A 181 29.46 -22.85 33.13
C LEU A 181 29.01 -23.69 34.34
#